data_AF-A4S2F5-F1
#
_entry.id   AF-A4S2F5-F1
#
_cell.length_a   1.000
_cell.length_b   1.000
_cell.length_c   1.000
_cell.angle_alpha   90.00
_cell.angle_beta   90.00
_cell.angle_gamma   90.00
#
_symmetry.space_group_name_H-M   'P 1'
#
loop_
_entity.id
_entity.type
_entity.pdbx_description
1 polymer ?
#
loop_
_entity_poly.entity_id
_entity_poly.type
_entity_poly.pdbx_seq_one_letter_code
_entity_poly.pdbx_strand_id
1 'polypeptide(L)'
;MSEKNATMTHLKQRRAKIEADAAEIERQVYDLETSLLTDHSSGGNVLRGFELALAQSKQQAQKRVKPFKTEERTFSVSSASSQVVEELAAEAEQIRTTASGRLAKAPTTFK
;
A
#
# COMPACT_ATOMS: atom_id res chain seq x y z
N MET A 1 9.03 -33.33 31.38
CA MET A 1 8.34 -32.81 30.17
C MET A 1 8.75 -33.67 28.98
N SER A 2 7.80 -34.24 28.23
CA SER A 2 8.11 -35.13 27.08
C SER A 2 8.74 -34.35 25.93
N GLU A 3 9.71 -34.94 25.21
CA GLU A 3 10.38 -34.34 24.05
C GLU A 3 9.39 -33.79 22.99
N LYS A 4 8.23 -34.45 22.83
CA LYS A 4 7.15 -33.99 21.94
C LYS A 4 6.62 -32.60 22.29
N ASN A 5 6.60 -32.24 23.57
CA ASN A 5 6.16 -30.91 24.01
C ASN A 5 7.23 -29.86 23.74
N ALA A 6 8.52 -30.23 23.83
CA ALA A 6 9.63 -29.33 23.53
C ALA A 6 9.69 -29.00 22.03
N THR A 7 9.56 -30.01 21.16
CA THR A 7 9.52 -29.81 19.70
C THR A 7 8.32 -28.97 19.27
N MET A 8 7.13 -29.23 19.83
CA MET A 8 5.94 -28.44 19.56
C MET A 8 6.11 -26.97 19.99
N THR A 9 6.73 -26.72 21.14
CA THR A 9 7.01 -25.37 21.62
C THR A 9 7.99 -24.64 20.70
N HIS A 10 9.05 -25.32 20.26
CA HIS A 10 10.02 -24.76 19.33
C HIS A 10 9.38 -24.39 17.98
N LEU A 11 8.51 -25.26 17.43
CA LEU A 11 7.79 -24.96 16.19
C LEU A 11 6.86 -23.74 16.32
N LYS A 12 6.15 -23.61 17.45
CA LYS A 12 5.32 -22.44 17.73
C LYS A 12 6.14 -21.15 17.80
N GLN A 13 7.28 -21.19 18.49
CA GLN A 13 8.20 -20.04 18.57
C GLN A 13 8.76 -19.66 17.20
N ARG A 14 9.19 -20.66 16.40
CA ARG A 14 9.68 -20.43 15.05
C ARG A 14 8.62 -19.81 14.15
N ARG A 15 7.39 -20.31 14.22
CA ARG A 15 6.24 -19.75 13.48
C ARG A 15 6.00 -18.30 13.87
N ALA A 16 5.91 -18.00 15.16
CA ALA A 16 5.70 -16.63 15.66
C ALA A 16 6.82 -15.68 15.21
N LYS A 17 8.09 -16.14 15.20
CA LYS A 17 9.21 -15.35 14.69
C LYS A 17 9.05 -15.04 13.19
N ILE A 18 8.69 -16.03 12.38
CA ILE A 18 8.50 -15.85 10.93
C ILE A 18 7.35 -14.88 10.66
N GLU A 19 6.24 -14.99 11.40
CA GLU A 19 5.10 -14.08 11.28
C GLU A 19 5.50 -12.63 11.64
N ALA A 20 6.29 -12.44 12.70
CA ALA A 20 6.81 -11.11 13.07
C ALA A 20 7.79 -10.54 12.04
N ASP A 21 8.73 -11.37 11.55
CA ASP A 21 9.70 -10.96 10.52
C ASP A 21 8.98 -10.58 9.21
N ALA A 22 7.95 -11.33 8.83
CA ALA A 22 7.14 -11.05 7.65
C ALA A 22 6.39 -9.71 7.77
N ALA A 23 5.76 -9.46 8.92
CA ALA A 23 5.05 -8.20 9.16
C ALA A 23 5.99 -6.98 9.12
N GLU A 24 7.22 -7.12 9.64
CA GLU A 24 8.22 -6.06 9.57
C GLU A 24 8.70 -5.80 8.14
N ILE A 25 8.91 -6.85 7.33
CA ILE A 25 9.26 -6.72 5.92
C ILE A 25 8.14 -6.02 5.14
N GLU A 26 6.89 -6.41 5.36
CA GLU A 26 5.73 -5.79 4.70
C GLU A 26 5.62 -4.30 5.04
N ARG A 27 5.84 -3.94 6.30
CA ARG A 27 5.90 -2.54 6.75
C ARG A 27 7.01 -1.77 6.03
N GLN A 28 8.22 -2.35 5.96
CA GLN A 28 9.35 -1.72 5.26
C GLN A 28 9.09 -1.54 3.77
N VAL A 29 8.46 -2.52 3.11
CA VAL A 29 8.07 -2.41 1.70
C VAL A 29 7.09 -1.27 1.50
N TYR A 30 6.07 -1.15 2.36
CA TYR A 30 5.09 -0.05 2.28
C TYR A 30 5.75 1.33 2.44
N ASP A 31 6.66 1.48 3.41
CA ASP A 31 7.36 2.73 3.68
C ASP A 31 8.25 3.13 2.48
N LEU A 32 8.99 2.17 1.93
CA LEU A 32 9.84 2.37 0.75
C LEU A 32 9.02 2.72 -0.49
N GLU A 33 7.90 2.03 -0.72
CA GLU A 33 6.98 2.36 -1.80
C GLU A 33 6.47 3.80 -1.65
N THR A 34 6.09 4.22 -0.44
CA THR A 34 5.63 5.58 -0.19
C THR A 34 6.68 6.60 -0.63
N SER A 35 7.94 6.44 -0.20
CA SER A 35 9.03 7.34 -0.59
C SER A 35 9.29 7.34 -2.10
N LEU A 36 9.28 6.16 -2.76
CA LEU A 36 9.48 6.06 -4.21
C LEU A 36 8.37 6.74 -5.02
N LEU A 37 7.15 6.73 -4.50
CA LEU A 37 5.97 7.26 -5.17
C LEU A 37 5.78 8.75 -4.92
N THR A 38 6.17 9.27 -3.76
CA THR A 38 6.04 10.69 -3.41
C THR A 38 7.28 11.50 -3.79
N ASP A 39 8.47 11.03 -3.42
CA ASP A 39 9.68 11.86 -3.43
C ASP A 39 10.49 11.70 -4.72
N HIS A 40 10.42 10.51 -5.33
CA HIS A 40 11.16 10.18 -6.56
C HIS A 40 10.34 10.29 -7.84
N SER A 41 9.11 10.83 -7.78
CA SER A 41 8.21 10.87 -8.94
C SER A 41 8.65 11.83 -10.07
N SER A 42 9.62 12.71 -9.85
CA SER A 42 10.00 13.77 -10.81
C SER A 42 10.77 13.26 -12.04
N GLY A 43 11.60 12.23 -11.87
CA GLY A 43 12.37 11.60 -12.95
C GLY A 43 11.71 10.37 -13.56
N GLY A 44 10.56 9.95 -13.02
CA GLY A 44 9.95 8.67 -13.34
C GLY A 44 10.34 7.57 -12.35
N ASN A 45 9.60 6.46 -12.41
CA ASN A 45 9.78 5.32 -11.51
C ASN A 45 9.39 4.02 -12.22
N VAL A 46 9.63 2.88 -11.57
CA VAL A 46 9.34 1.54 -12.13
C VAL A 46 7.87 1.37 -12.57
N LEU A 47 6.95 2.09 -11.92
CA LEU A 47 5.51 1.97 -12.16
C LEU A 47 5.00 2.89 -13.28
N ARG A 48 5.68 4.02 -13.53
CA ARG A 48 5.28 5.04 -14.51
C ARG A 48 6.25 5.17 -15.69
N GLY A 49 7.39 4.48 -15.64
CA GLY A 49 8.48 4.60 -16.60
C GLY A 49 9.38 5.81 -16.31
N PHE A 50 10.50 5.88 -17.03
CA PHE A 50 11.52 6.92 -16.88
C PHE A 50 11.55 7.91 -18.06
N GLU A 51 10.47 7.95 -18.84
CA GLU A 51 10.41 8.76 -20.08
C GLU A 51 10.55 10.27 -19.82
N LEU A 52 10.20 10.72 -18.60
CA LEU A 52 10.38 12.12 -18.20
C LEU A 52 11.86 12.46 -17.98
N ALA A 53 12.64 11.56 -17.38
CA ALA A 53 14.09 11.74 -17.25
C ALA A 53 14.81 11.64 -18.61
N LEU A 54 14.26 10.87 -19.55
CA LEU A 54 14.81 10.70 -20.90
C LEU A 54 14.29 11.73 -21.92
N ALA A 55 13.35 12.59 -21.52
CA ALA A 55 12.74 13.57 -22.40
C ALA A 55 13.78 14.60 -22.90
N GLN A 56 14.01 14.61 -24.22
CA GLN A 56 14.96 15.53 -24.86
C GLN A 56 14.41 16.95 -25.02
N SER A 57 13.11 17.16 -24.82
CA SER A 57 12.47 18.48 -24.91
C SER A 57 11.69 18.83 -23.64
N LYS A 58 11.77 20.10 -23.23
CA LYS A 58 11.05 20.63 -22.06
C LYS A 58 9.53 20.42 -22.13
N GLN A 59 8.93 20.32 -23.33
CA GLN A 59 7.49 20.11 -23.46
C GLN A 59 7.05 18.67 -23.15
N GLN A 60 7.91 17.68 -23.38
CA GLN A 60 7.62 16.28 -23.03
C GLN A 60 7.73 16.02 -21.51
N ALA A 61 8.59 16.78 -20.82
CA ALA A 61 8.81 16.70 -19.38
C ALA A 61 7.68 17.32 -18.52
N GLN A 62 6.77 18.11 -19.12
CA GLN A 62 5.70 18.83 -18.41
C GLN A 62 4.40 18.03 -18.24
N LYS A 63 4.38 16.72 -18.56
CA LYS A 63 3.21 15.88 -18.28
C LYS A 63 2.96 15.87 -16.77
N ARG A 64 1.78 16.35 -16.37
CA ARG A 64 1.36 16.44 -14.96
C ARG A 64 1.52 15.09 -14.26
N VAL A 65 2.27 15.07 -13.16
CA VAL A 65 2.33 13.94 -12.24
C VAL A 65 0.92 13.68 -11.73
N LYS A 66 0.35 12.53 -12.10
CA LYS A 66 -0.98 12.11 -11.63
C LYS A 66 -0.84 11.71 -10.16
N PRO A 67 -1.79 12.08 -9.28
CA PRO A 67 -1.77 11.61 -7.91
C PRO A 67 -1.77 10.08 -7.86
N PHE A 68 -0.96 9.56 -6.95
CA PHE A 68 -0.83 8.14 -6.71
C PHE A 68 -2.13 7.56 -6.15
N LYS A 69 -2.46 6.32 -6.56
CA LYS A 69 -3.59 5.56 -6.01
C LYS A 69 -3.08 4.38 -5.19
N THR A 70 -3.80 4.01 -4.14
CA THR A 70 -3.49 2.83 -3.31
C THR A 70 -3.29 1.55 -4.12
N GLU A 71 -4.09 1.37 -5.18
CA GLU A 71 -4.00 0.24 -6.13
C GLU A 71 -2.65 0.13 -6.86
N GLU A 72 -1.91 1.23 -6.98
CA GLU A 72 -0.63 1.30 -7.67
C GLU A 72 0.54 0.84 -6.78
N ARG A 73 0.30 0.47 -5.50
CA ARG A 73 1.31 -0.09 -4.57
C ARG A 73 1.58 -1.55 -4.87
N THR A 74 2.09 -1.84 -6.08
CA THR A 74 2.15 -3.21 -6.59
C THR A 74 2.96 -4.17 -5.71
N PHE A 75 3.97 -3.68 -4.98
CA PHE A 75 4.76 -4.53 -4.09
C PHE A 75 3.96 -4.89 -2.84
N SER A 76 3.32 -3.91 -2.18
CA SER A 76 2.43 -4.21 -1.05
C SER A 76 1.23 -5.07 -1.45
N VAL A 77 0.60 -4.77 -2.60
CA VAL A 77 -0.55 -5.53 -3.13
C VAL A 77 -0.18 -6.98 -3.48
N SER A 78 1.09 -7.26 -3.74
CA SER A 78 1.55 -8.63 -4.00
C SER A 78 1.48 -9.54 -2.77
N SER A 79 1.41 -8.98 -1.56
CA SER A 79 1.20 -9.75 -0.32
C SER A 79 -0.25 -9.68 0.13
N ALA A 80 -0.88 -10.85 0.26
CA ALA A 80 -2.25 -10.97 0.76
C ALA A 80 -2.39 -10.60 2.26
N SER A 81 -1.29 -10.57 3.01
CA SER A 81 -1.25 -10.15 4.41
C SER A 81 -0.87 -8.67 4.60
N SER A 82 -0.55 -7.95 3.53
CA SER A 82 -0.18 -6.53 3.63
C SER A 82 -1.35 -5.67 4.09
N GLN A 83 -1.04 -4.63 4.87
CA GLN A 83 -1.99 -3.60 5.31
C GLN A 83 -2.73 -2.90 4.16
N VAL A 84 -2.13 -2.86 2.95
CA VAL A 84 -2.76 -2.26 1.76
C VAL A 84 -4.04 -3.00 1.34
N VAL A 85 -4.13 -4.30 1.62
CA VAL A 85 -5.33 -5.09 1.30
C VAL A 85 -6.55 -4.56 2.07
N GLU A 86 -6.36 -4.19 3.33
CA GLU A 86 -7.42 -3.62 4.17
C GLU A 86 -7.78 -2.19 3.72
N GLU A 87 -6.79 -1.37 3.36
CA GLU A 87 -7.00 -0.03 2.81
C GLU A 87 -7.84 -0.09 1.52
N LEU A 88 -7.50 -0.99 0.59
CA LEU A 88 -8.25 -1.18 -0.66
C LEU A 88 -9.68 -1.67 -0.43
N ALA A 89 -9.87 -2.59 0.52
CA ALA A 89 -11.20 -3.05 0.88
C ALA A 89 -12.05 -1.92 1.47
N ALA A 90 -11.47 -1.08 2.33
CA ALA A 90 -12.14 0.08 2.90
C ALA A 90 -12.49 1.14 1.82
N GLU A 91 -11.59 1.41 0.88
CA GLU A 91 -11.84 2.31 -0.26
C GLU A 91 -12.98 1.78 -1.14
N ALA A 92 -12.99 0.47 -1.44
CA ALA A 92 -14.05 -0.15 -2.24
C ALA A 92 -15.43 -0.04 -1.56
N GLU A 93 -15.49 -0.22 -0.23
CA GLU A 93 -16.73 -0.03 0.54
C GLU A 93 -17.19 1.44 0.55
N GLN A 94 -16.27 2.40 0.67
CA GLN A 94 -16.61 3.83 0.56
C GLN A 94 -17.20 4.17 -0.82
N ILE A 95 -16.63 3.63 -1.91
CA ILE A 95 -17.16 3.81 -3.26
C ILE A 95 -18.57 3.19 -3.37
N ARG A 96 -18.79 2.01 -2.80
CA ARG A 96 -20.12 1.37 -2.79
C ARG A 96 -21.17 2.21 -2.05
N THR A 97 -20.83 2.77 -0.90
CA THR A 97 -21.76 3.61 -0.14
C THR A 97 -22.12 4.91 -0.86
N THR A 98 -21.16 5.53 -1.56
CA THR A 98 -21.36 6.77 -2.33
C THR A 98 -22.09 6.53 -3.64
N ALA A 99 -21.81 5.43 -4.35
CA ALA A 99 -22.47 5.06 -5.60
C ALA A 99 -23.88 4.45 -5.39
N SER A 100 -24.15 3.83 -4.24
CA SER A 100 -25.44 3.18 -3.93
C SER A 100 -26.51 4.15 -3.38
N GLY A 101 -26.26 5.46 -3.36
CA GLY A 101 -27.32 6.46 -3.14
C GLY A 101 -27.88 6.55 -1.71
N ARG A 102 -27.04 6.43 -0.66
CA ARG A 102 -27.44 6.81 0.71
C ARG A 102 -26.71 8.07 1.15
N LEU A 103 -27.50 9.05 1.59
CA LEU A 103 -27.15 10.46 1.78
C LEU A 103 -25.89 10.69 2.64
N ALA A 104 -25.00 11.56 2.15
CA ALA A 104 -24.11 12.33 2.99
C ALA A 104 -24.95 13.03 4.08
N LYS A 105 -24.60 12.83 5.35
CA LYS A 105 -25.27 13.44 6.50
C LYS A 105 -25.39 14.95 6.27
N ALA A 106 -26.60 15.49 6.44
CA ALA A 106 -26.85 16.92 6.35
C ALA A 106 -25.92 17.69 7.29
N PRO A 107 -25.40 18.87 6.90
CA PRO A 107 -24.63 19.69 7.81
C PRO A 107 -25.54 20.10 8.97
N THR A 108 -25.25 19.56 10.15
CA THR A 108 -25.94 19.94 11.38
C THR A 108 -25.39 21.29 11.82
N THR A 109 -26.20 22.30 11.53
CA THR A 109 -26.26 23.69 12.01
C THR A 109 -25.53 24.03 13.31
N PHE A 110 -25.02 25.27 13.39
CA PHE A 110 -25.37 26.16 14.51
C PHE A 110 -25.61 27.60 13.99
N LYS A 111 -26.45 28.31 14.75
CA LYS A 111 -27.26 29.50 14.44
C LYS A 111 -26.50 30.75 14.00
#